data_AF-A0A9X1B258-F1
#
_entry.id   AF-A0A9X1B258-F1
#
_cell.length_a   1.000
_cell.length_b   1.000
_cell.length_c   1.000
_cell.angle_alpha   90.00
_cell.angle_beta   90.00
_cell.angle_gamma   90.00
#
_symmetry.space_group_name_H-M   'P 1'
#
loop_
_entity.id
_entity.type
_entity.pdbx_description
1 polymer ?
#
loop_
_entity_poly.entity_id
_entity_poly.type
_entity_poly.pdbx_seq_one_letter_code
_entity_poly.pdbx_strand_id
1 'polypeptide(L)'
;MTPVSAAKTSVFGTPLTEAGPDDASLFVRPLERLAELLEGIDHARATEVRELLGLLQTSPAQVRHQLDGNAWWAGAGSLAAETMSDNPGLAEAEWAMLVREFRNLMIEIGEQLLATGAANPGIRSWLLAFNNWNASEV
;
A
#
# COMPACT_ATOMS: atom_id res chain seq x y z
N MET A 1 19.08 -53.94 34.06
CA MET A 1 17.66 -53.58 34.24
C MET A 1 17.50 -52.11 33.94
N THR A 2 16.89 -51.78 32.81
CA THR A 2 16.36 -50.44 32.47
C THR A 2 15.06 -50.20 33.27
N PRO A 3 14.60 -48.95 33.44
CA PRO A 3 13.81 -48.37 32.36
C PRO A 3 14.16 -46.93 31.97
N VAL A 4 13.81 -46.69 30.72
CA VAL A 4 13.74 -45.44 29.95
C VAL A 4 12.84 -44.44 30.66
N SER A 5 13.22 -43.16 30.65
CA SER A 5 12.24 -42.07 30.75
C SER A 5 12.53 -41.02 29.68
N ALA A 6 11.52 -40.82 28.84
CA ALA A 6 11.46 -39.90 27.72
C ALA A 6 10.45 -38.79 28.04
N ALA A 7 10.79 -37.55 27.71
CA ALA A 7 9.91 -36.39 27.49
C ALA A 7 10.80 -35.13 27.50
N LYS A 8 10.63 -34.08 26.70
CA LYS A 8 9.74 -33.75 25.58
C LYS A 8 10.27 -32.42 25.03
N THR A 9 10.12 -32.23 23.72
CA THR A 9 9.89 -30.93 23.08
C THR A 9 11.00 -29.86 23.14
N SER A 10 11.67 -29.66 22.01
CA SER A 10 11.76 -28.31 21.44
C SER A 10 11.62 -28.45 19.93
N VAL A 11 10.39 -28.24 19.46
CA VAL A 11 10.10 -28.13 18.03
C VAL A 11 10.65 -26.77 17.62
N PHE A 12 11.77 -26.79 16.92
CA PHE A 12 12.35 -25.62 16.28
C PHE A 12 11.30 -24.94 15.41
N GLY A 13 11.32 -23.62 15.47
CA GLY A 13 10.27 -22.73 14.99
C GLY A 13 9.80 -23.03 13.58
N THR A 14 8.49 -22.82 13.39
CA THR A 14 7.89 -22.55 12.09
C THR A 14 8.79 -21.60 11.32
N PRO A 15 9.23 -21.92 10.08
CA PRO A 15 9.84 -20.90 9.25
C PRO A 15 8.80 -19.79 9.08
N LEU A 16 9.19 -18.56 9.44
CA LEU A 16 8.52 -17.36 8.96
C LEU A 16 8.35 -17.55 7.46
N THR A 17 7.11 -17.58 6.98
CA THR A 17 6.80 -17.63 5.55
C THR A 17 7.64 -16.57 4.86
N GLU A 18 8.68 -17.00 4.15
CA GLU A 18 9.42 -16.13 3.25
C GLU A 18 8.40 -15.69 2.21
N ALA A 19 7.98 -14.43 2.29
CA ALA A 19 7.18 -13.82 1.24
C ALA A 19 7.91 -14.09 -0.08
N GLY A 20 7.29 -14.89 -0.95
CA GLY A 20 7.93 -15.33 -2.18
C GLY A 20 8.38 -14.13 -3.02
N PRO A 21 9.39 -14.30 -3.88
CA PRO A 21 9.91 -13.23 -4.75
C PRO A 21 8.82 -12.55 -5.61
N ASP A 22 7.69 -13.22 -5.83
CA ASP A 22 6.55 -12.71 -6.60
C ASP A 22 5.71 -11.66 -5.85
N ASP A 23 5.73 -11.63 -4.52
CA ASP A 23 4.86 -10.76 -3.69
C ASP A 23 5.25 -9.28 -3.77
N ALA A 24 6.55 -9.00 -3.87
CA ALA A 24 7.08 -7.64 -3.97
C ALA A 24 6.78 -6.99 -5.34
N SER A 25 6.72 -7.80 -6.39
CA SER A 25 6.50 -7.34 -7.77
C SER A 25 5.10 -6.76 -7.96
N LEU A 26 4.15 -7.15 -7.12
CA LEU A 26 2.76 -6.68 -7.16
C LEU A 26 2.66 -5.15 -6.96
N PHE A 27 3.56 -4.59 -6.16
CA PHE A 27 3.56 -3.16 -5.83
C PHE A 27 4.30 -2.30 -6.86
N VAL A 28 5.15 -2.88 -7.72
CA VAL A 28 6.02 -2.10 -8.62
C VAL A 28 5.21 -1.25 -9.59
N ARG A 29 4.28 -1.86 -10.33
CA ARG A 29 3.47 -1.14 -11.33
C ARG A 29 2.56 -0.09 -10.71
N PRO A 30 1.80 -0.38 -9.64
CA PRO A 30 0.96 0.64 -9.00
C PRO A 30 1.78 1.80 -8.42
N LEU A 31 2.94 1.53 -7.81
CA LEU A 31 3.78 2.59 -7.24
C LEU A 31 4.49 3.43 -8.31
N GLU A 32 4.94 2.82 -9.42
CA GLU A 32 5.45 3.56 -10.58
C GLU A 32 4.41 4.55 -11.07
N ARG A 33 3.19 4.06 -11.30
CA ARG A 33 2.10 4.90 -11.83
C ARG A 33 1.64 5.95 -10.83
N LEU A 34 1.63 5.62 -9.54
CA LEU A 34 1.32 6.57 -8.47
C LEU A 34 2.36 7.69 -8.40
N ALA A 35 3.65 7.37 -8.50
CA ALA A 35 4.71 8.38 -8.53
C ALA A 35 4.54 9.34 -9.73
N GLU A 36 4.29 8.80 -10.93
CA GLU A 36 4.03 9.62 -12.13
C GLU A 36 2.83 10.55 -11.95
N LEU A 37 1.72 10.04 -11.39
CA LEU A 37 0.52 10.82 -11.14
C LEU A 37 0.79 11.94 -10.15
N LEU A 38 1.44 11.63 -9.03
CA LEU A 38 1.77 12.60 -7.99
C LEU A 38 2.70 13.70 -8.52
N GLU A 39 3.59 13.39 -9.45
CA GLU A 39 4.44 14.40 -10.11
C GLU A 39 3.67 15.28 -11.07
N GLY A 40 2.72 14.70 -11.81
CA GLY A 40 1.87 15.46 -12.71
C GLY A 40 1.06 16.55 -12.00
N ILE A 41 0.81 16.39 -10.70
CA ILE A 41 0.06 17.33 -9.85
C ILE A 41 0.96 18.10 -8.86
N ASP A 42 2.28 18.01 -9.00
CA ASP A 42 3.28 18.65 -8.11
C ASP A 42 3.12 18.29 -6.62
N HIS A 43 2.73 17.04 -6.33
CA HIS A 43 2.54 16.58 -4.96
C HIS A 43 3.89 16.27 -4.28
N ALA A 44 4.12 16.83 -3.10
CA ALA A 44 5.39 16.72 -2.37
C ALA A 44 5.84 15.26 -2.08
N ARG A 45 4.89 14.33 -1.97
CA ARG A 45 5.16 12.90 -1.72
C ARG A 45 5.58 12.09 -2.96
N ALA A 46 5.60 12.68 -4.15
CA ALA A 46 6.08 12.02 -5.37
C ALA A 46 7.48 11.39 -5.20
N THR A 47 8.42 12.16 -4.62
CA THR A 47 9.79 11.69 -4.37
C THR A 47 9.82 10.51 -3.39
N GLU A 48 8.98 10.53 -2.35
CA GLU A 48 8.89 9.43 -1.39
C GLU A 48 8.45 8.13 -2.07
N VAL A 49 7.46 8.18 -2.96
CA VAL A 49 6.99 6.99 -3.69
C VAL A 49 8.11 6.43 -4.58
N ARG A 50 8.92 7.28 -5.21
CA ARG A 50 10.09 6.84 -5.98
C ARG A 50 11.17 6.18 -5.13
N GLU A 51 11.42 6.70 -3.94
CA GLU A 51 12.37 6.09 -3.01
C GLU A 51 11.92 4.69 -2.57
N LEU A 52 10.61 4.50 -2.36
CA LEU A 52 10.03 3.18 -2.05
C LEU A 52 10.21 2.17 -3.19
N LEU A 53 10.10 2.60 -4.47
CA LEU A 53 10.40 1.76 -5.62
C LEU A 53 11.85 1.27 -5.63
N GLY A 54 12.80 2.14 -5.29
CA GLY A 54 14.20 1.75 -5.12
C GLY A 54 14.39 0.72 -4.00
N LEU A 55 13.68 0.92 -2.88
CA LEU A 55 13.76 0.04 -1.71
C LEU A 55 13.09 -1.33 -1.92
N LEU A 56 12.11 -1.44 -2.83
CA LEU A 56 11.42 -2.71 -3.12
C LEU A 56 12.39 -3.81 -3.57
N GLN A 57 13.45 -3.45 -4.29
CA GLN A 57 14.44 -4.42 -4.80
C GLN A 57 15.33 -4.99 -3.69
N THR A 58 15.52 -4.24 -2.61
CA THR A 58 16.46 -4.61 -1.53
C THR A 58 15.76 -5.01 -0.24
N SER A 59 14.56 -4.50 0.02
CA SER A 59 13.85 -4.68 1.29
C SER A 59 12.32 -4.59 1.13
N PRO A 60 11.70 -5.54 0.39
CA PRO A 60 10.27 -5.49 0.10
C PRO A 60 9.38 -5.59 1.34
N ALA A 61 9.80 -6.33 2.37
CA ALA A 61 9.06 -6.38 3.63
C ALA A 61 9.00 -5.02 4.34
N GLN A 62 10.09 -4.24 4.28
CA GLN A 62 10.13 -2.90 4.83
C GLN A 62 9.21 -1.96 4.05
N VAL A 63 9.18 -2.07 2.72
CA VAL A 63 8.25 -1.29 1.90
C VAL A 63 6.80 -1.62 2.26
N ARG A 64 6.43 -2.91 2.33
CA ARG A 64 5.09 -3.30 2.75
C ARG A 64 4.71 -2.73 4.10
N HIS A 65 5.61 -2.78 5.08
CA HIS A 65 5.37 -2.18 6.39
C HIS A 65 5.17 -0.65 6.32
N GLN A 66 5.91 0.05 5.47
CA GLN A 66 5.72 1.50 5.26
C GLN A 66 4.39 1.81 4.57
N LEU A 67 4.02 1.03 3.56
CA LEU A 67 2.76 1.16 2.85
C LEU A 67 1.57 0.85 3.77
N ASP A 68 1.68 -0.07 4.73
CA ASP A 68 0.66 -0.32 5.78
C ASP A 68 0.65 0.80 6.85
N GLY A 69 1.53 1.79 6.76
CA GLY A 69 1.64 2.88 7.73
C GLY A 69 0.51 3.91 7.66
N ASN A 70 0.27 4.61 8.78
CA ASN A 70 -0.73 5.68 8.85
C ASN A 70 -0.47 6.82 7.86
N ALA A 71 0.80 7.08 7.51
CA ALA A 71 1.16 8.09 6.52
C ALA A 71 0.52 7.85 5.14
N TRP A 72 0.04 6.62 4.86
CA TRP A 72 -0.65 6.29 3.62
C TRP A 72 -2.17 6.35 3.77
N TRP A 73 -2.71 5.96 4.92
CA TRP A 73 -4.15 5.66 5.06
C TRP A 73 -4.89 6.36 6.20
N ALA A 74 -4.21 7.03 7.14
CA ALA A 74 -4.86 7.49 8.36
C ALA A 74 -4.46 8.91 8.75
N GLY A 75 -5.47 9.74 9.00
CA GLY A 75 -5.32 11.14 9.39
C GLY A 75 -5.30 12.09 8.19
N ALA A 76 -5.42 13.38 8.48
CA ALA A 76 -5.50 14.43 7.46
C ALA A 76 -4.21 14.63 6.66
N GLY A 77 -3.05 14.23 7.20
CA GLY A 77 -1.76 14.23 6.51
C GLY A 77 -1.37 12.87 5.92
N SER A 78 -2.36 12.00 5.65
CA SER A 78 -2.10 10.76 4.93
C SER A 78 -2.15 11.00 3.43
N LEU A 79 -1.41 10.22 2.63
CA LEU A 79 -1.43 10.35 1.16
C LEU A 79 -2.85 10.35 0.59
N ALA A 80 -3.69 9.44 1.10
CA ALA A 80 -5.08 9.32 0.70
C ALA A 80 -5.87 10.60 0.97
N ALA A 81 -5.67 11.24 2.12
CA ALA A 81 -6.36 12.49 2.46
C ALA A 81 -5.79 13.69 1.69
N GLU A 82 -4.47 13.83 1.65
CA GLU A 82 -3.80 14.98 1.02
C GLU A 82 -4.09 15.04 -0.48
N THR A 83 -4.00 13.92 -1.19
CA THR A 83 -4.22 13.88 -2.65
C THR A 83 -5.69 14.10 -3.02
N MET A 84 -6.62 13.84 -2.11
CA MET A 84 -8.05 14.09 -2.28
C MET A 84 -8.46 15.53 -1.90
N SER A 85 -7.49 16.40 -1.57
CA SER A 85 -7.75 17.81 -1.27
C SER A 85 -8.09 18.61 -2.53
N ASP A 86 -8.20 19.93 -2.39
CA ASP A 86 -8.66 20.80 -3.47
C ASP A 86 -7.79 20.73 -4.73
N ASN A 87 -8.45 20.91 -5.89
CA ASN A 87 -7.82 20.97 -7.21
C ASN A 87 -6.69 22.03 -7.21
N PRO A 88 -5.43 21.67 -7.54
CA PRO A 88 -4.29 22.59 -7.51
C PRO A 88 -4.30 23.66 -8.62
N GLY A 89 -5.40 23.81 -9.36
CA GLY A 89 -5.57 24.77 -10.44
C GLY A 89 -5.60 24.15 -11.84
N LEU A 90 -5.77 22.82 -11.93
CA LEU A 90 -5.94 22.08 -13.17
C LEU A 90 -7.35 22.27 -13.74
N ALA A 91 -7.53 21.94 -15.01
CA ALA A 91 -8.87 21.92 -15.58
C ALA A 91 -9.73 20.86 -14.88
N GLU A 92 -11.01 21.17 -14.57
CA GLU A 92 -11.89 20.26 -13.80
C GLU A 92 -11.97 18.85 -14.38
N ALA A 93 -12.06 18.72 -15.71
CA ALA A 93 -12.09 17.42 -16.37
C ALA A 93 -10.76 16.65 -16.22
N GLU A 94 -9.63 17.35 -16.26
CA GLU A 94 -8.30 16.78 -16.04
C GLU A 94 -8.14 16.33 -14.59
N TRP A 95 -8.52 17.19 -13.64
CA TRP A 95 -8.50 16.87 -12.22
C TRP A 95 -9.37 15.66 -11.88
N ALA A 96 -10.60 15.60 -12.40
CA ALA A 96 -11.49 14.46 -12.19
C ALA A 96 -10.89 13.14 -12.70
N MET A 97 -10.23 13.16 -13.87
CA MET A 97 -9.54 11.97 -14.39
C MET A 97 -8.38 11.54 -13.50
N LEU A 98 -7.55 12.49 -13.05
CA LEU A 98 -6.40 12.21 -12.18
C LEU A 98 -6.83 11.70 -10.81
N VAL A 99 -7.85 12.30 -10.20
CA VAL A 99 -8.38 11.82 -8.92
C VAL A 99 -8.94 10.40 -9.06
N ARG A 100 -9.67 10.11 -10.15
CA ARG A 100 -10.17 8.76 -10.39
C ARG A 100 -9.04 7.75 -10.56
N GLU A 101 -8.00 8.10 -11.30
CA GLU A 101 -6.82 7.26 -11.44
C GLU A 101 -6.10 7.03 -10.10
N PHE A 102 -5.89 8.08 -9.33
CA PHE A 102 -5.32 8.00 -7.98
C PHE A 102 -6.10 7.02 -7.09
N ARG A 103 -7.43 7.15 -7.06
CA ARG A 103 -8.30 6.24 -6.29
C ARG A 103 -8.16 4.79 -6.74
N ASN A 104 -8.07 4.53 -8.05
CA ASN A 104 -7.87 3.17 -8.57
C ASN A 104 -6.53 2.58 -8.11
N LEU A 105 -5.45 3.37 -8.17
CA LEU A 105 -4.11 2.93 -7.74
C LEU A 105 -4.08 2.64 -6.24
N MET A 106 -4.68 3.52 -5.44
CA MET A 106 -4.80 3.29 -3.99
C MET A 106 -5.68 2.09 -3.69
N ILE A 107 -6.74 1.82 -4.46
CA ILE A 107 -7.52 0.59 -4.32
C ILE A 107 -6.64 -0.63 -4.55
N GLU A 108 -5.92 -0.68 -5.66
CA GLU A 108 -5.06 -1.80 -6.02
C GLU A 108 -3.97 -2.06 -4.96
N ILE A 109 -3.28 -1.02 -4.50
CA ILE A 109 -2.26 -1.13 -3.43
C ILE A 109 -2.89 -1.63 -2.13
N GLY A 110 -4.04 -1.07 -1.74
CA GLY A 110 -4.72 -1.45 -0.51
C GLY A 110 -5.22 -2.90 -0.52
N GLU A 111 -5.73 -3.38 -1.65
CA GLU A 111 -6.15 -4.78 -1.82
C GLU A 111 -4.97 -5.75 -1.72
N GLN A 112 -3.83 -5.42 -2.35
CA GLN A 112 -2.61 -6.21 -2.24
C GLN A 112 -2.07 -6.25 -0.80
N LEU A 113 -2.11 -5.12 -0.09
CA LEU A 113 -1.76 -5.06 1.34
C LEU A 113 -2.67 -5.95 2.19
N LEU A 114 -3.99 -5.89 1.99
CA LEU A 114 -4.93 -6.74 2.73
C LEU A 114 -4.74 -8.23 2.43
N ALA A 115 -4.46 -8.59 1.18
CA ALA A 115 -4.18 -9.97 0.78
C ALA A 115 -2.91 -10.53 1.45
N THR A 116 -1.95 -9.65 1.79
CA THR A 116 -0.69 -10.01 2.47
C THR A 116 -0.76 -9.87 4.00
N GLY A 117 -1.94 -9.54 4.54
CA GLY A 117 -2.19 -9.51 5.99
C GLY A 117 -1.98 -8.16 6.67
N ALA A 118 -2.02 -7.06 5.92
CA ALA A 118 -1.95 -5.70 6.46
C ALA A 118 -2.98 -5.45 7.58
N ALA A 119 -2.56 -4.68 8.59
CA ALA A 119 -3.31 -4.49 9.81
C ALA A 119 -3.94 -3.09 9.94
N ASN A 120 -3.56 -2.13 9.10
CA ASN A 120 -4.04 -0.76 9.25
C ASN A 120 -5.54 -0.63 8.96
N PRO A 121 -6.35 -0.16 9.94
CA PRO A 121 -7.79 -0.01 9.75
C PRO A 121 -8.14 1.05 8.70
N GLY A 122 -7.27 2.04 8.47
CA GLY A 122 -7.46 3.10 7.47
C GLY A 122 -7.57 2.56 6.05
N ILE A 123 -6.90 1.44 5.74
CA ILE A 123 -6.97 0.81 4.41
C ILE A 123 -8.42 0.49 4.07
N ARG A 124 -9.11 -0.24 4.94
CA ARG A 124 -10.51 -0.65 4.69
C ARG A 124 -11.46 0.54 4.57
N SER A 125 -11.24 1.59 5.37
CA SER A 125 -12.04 2.82 5.30
C SER A 125 -11.89 3.52 3.95
N TRP A 126 -10.66 3.68 3.47
CA TRP A 126 -10.40 4.32 2.17
C TRP A 126 -10.83 3.46 0.98
N LEU A 127 -10.60 2.14 1.02
CA LEU A 127 -11.08 1.24 -0.02
C LEU A 127 -12.60 1.38 -0.20
N LEU A 128 -13.36 1.40 0.89
CA LEU A 128 -14.81 1.59 0.83
C LEU A 128 -15.19 2.96 0.24
N ALA A 129 -14.55 4.04 0.70
CA ALA A 129 -14.81 5.38 0.20
C ALA A 129 -14.50 5.52 -1.30
N PHE A 130 -13.31 5.09 -1.73
CA PHE A 130 -12.86 5.17 -3.11
C PHE A 130 -13.75 4.35 -4.05
N ASN A 131 -14.12 3.13 -3.67
CA ASN A 131 -15.04 2.31 -4.47
C ASN A 131 -16.42 2.98 -4.60
N ASN A 132 -16.95 3.54 -3.52
CA ASN A 132 -18.26 4.23 -3.56
C ASN A 132 -18.22 5.49 -4.44
N TRP A 133 -17.15 6.28 -4.38
CA TRP A 133 -16.99 7.47 -5.22
C TRP A 133 -16.85 7.09 -6.69
N ASN A 134 -15.97 6.12 -7.00
CA ASN A 134 -15.80 5.61 -8.37
C ASN A 134 -17.10 5.05 -8.97
N ALA A 135 -17.96 4.41 -8.16
CA ALA A 135 -19.24 3.88 -8.61
C ALA A 135 -20.31 4.97 -8.79
N SER A 136 -20.20 6.10 -8.07
CA SER A 136 -21.15 7.21 -8.13
C SER A 136 -20.83 8.20 -9.26
N GLU A 137 -19.57 8.26 -9.69
CA GLU A 137 -19.11 8.99 -10.87
C GLU A 137 -19.46 8.20 -12.15
N VAL A 138 -20.76 8.20 -12.49
CA VAL A 138 -21.30 7.68 -13.76
C VAL A 138 -21.37 8.79 -14.80
#